data_AF-A0A7W8YC91-F1
#
_entry.id   AF-A0A7W8YC91-F1
#
_cell.length_a   1.000
_cell.length_b   1.000
_cell.length_c   1.000
_cell.angle_alpha   90.00
_cell.angle_beta   90.00
_cell.angle_gamma   90.00
#
_symmetry.space_group_name_H-M   'P 1'
#
loop_
_entity.id
_entity.type
_entity.pdbx_description
1 polymer ?
#
loop_
_entity_poly.entity_id
_entity_poly.type
_entity_poly.pdbx_seq_one_letter_code
_entity_poly.pdbx_strand_id
1 'polypeptide(L)'
;MTEVFQRQNLFIDRQDAAIFKALNGVALRVGDATLFSTEERLALELGELVTQIPDSEARKATLAKVRDELGDPATSALTWAAININAFNRVSILSHHPVTKHAYPAESAAKTPQK
;
A
#
# COMPACT_ATOMS: atom_id res chain seq x y z
N MET A 1 -42.69 -7.45 8.81
CA MET A 1 -42.07 -6.49 7.86
C MET A 1 -40.83 -5.95 8.57
N THR A 2 -39.74 -6.72 8.53
CA THR A 2 -38.54 -6.42 9.31
C THR A 2 -37.37 -6.40 8.32
N GLU A 3 -36.94 -5.20 7.92
CA GLU A 3 -35.75 -5.03 7.11
C GLU A 3 -34.52 -5.47 7.92
N VAL A 4 -33.93 -6.59 7.50
CA VAL A 4 -32.62 -7.01 7.96
C VAL A 4 -31.61 -6.12 7.26
N PHE A 5 -31.10 -5.11 7.96
CA PHE A 5 -29.97 -4.31 7.53
C PHE A 5 -28.77 -5.25 7.39
N GLN A 6 -28.55 -5.76 6.18
CA GLN A 6 -27.42 -6.60 5.83
C GLN A 6 -26.15 -5.81 6.15
N ARG A 7 -25.47 -6.15 7.26
CA ARG A 7 -24.07 -5.77 7.45
C ARG A 7 -23.31 -6.39 6.30
N GLN A 8 -23.11 -5.63 5.24
CA GLN A 8 -22.16 -5.97 4.19
C GLN A 8 -20.78 -5.91 4.83
N ASN A 9 -20.35 -7.02 5.43
CA ASN A 9 -18.95 -7.24 5.75
C ASN A 9 -18.22 -7.10 4.42
N LEU A 10 -17.44 -6.02 4.31
CA LEU A 10 -16.61 -5.77 3.15
C LEU A 10 -15.46 -6.79 3.23
N PHE A 11 -15.63 -7.92 2.57
CA PHE A 11 -14.57 -8.89 2.40
C PHE A 11 -13.66 -8.37 1.28
N ILE A 12 -12.34 -8.39 1.50
CA ILE A 12 -11.36 -8.20 0.42
C ILE A 12 -11.36 -9.49 -0.39
N ASP A 13 -12.43 -9.73 -1.16
CA ASP A 13 -12.52 -10.82 -2.10
C ASP A 13 -11.63 -10.50 -3.32
N ARG A 14 -10.99 -11.54 -3.83
CA ARG A 14 -9.95 -11.58 -4.86
C ARG A 14 -10.39 -11.02 -6.23
N GLN A 15 -11.61 -10.51 -6.39
CA GLN A 15 -12.21 -10.34 -7.72
C GLN A 15 -11.88 -9.03 -8.43
N ASP A 16 -11.15 -8.11 -7.80
CA ASP A 16 -10.72 -6.90 -8.51
C ASP A 16 -9.23 -6.63 -8.34
N ALA A 17 -8.49 -6.78 -9.44
CA ALA A 17 -7.10 -6.35 -9.55
C ALA A 17 -6.95 -4.87 -9.17
N ALA A 18 -8.00 -4.05 -9.31
CA ALA A 18 -8.05 -2.67 -8.87
C ALA A 18 -8.04 -2.52 -7.34
N ILE A 19 -8.61 -3.44 -6.57
CA ILE A 19 -8.56 -3.42 -5.10
C ILE A 19 -7.17 -3.86 -4.62
N PHE A 20 -6.57 -4.87 -5.25
CA PHE A 20 -5.18 -5.23 -4.97
C PHE A 20 -4.21 -4.10 -5.37
N LYS A 21 -4.50 -3.40 -6.49
CA LYS A 21 -3.82 -2.16 -6.86
C LYS A 21 -4.12 -1.02 -5.91
N ALA A 22 -5.28 -0.94 -5.25
CA ALA A 22 -5.62 0.12 -4.31
C ALA A 22 -4.96 -0.09 -2.95
N LEU A 23 -4.89 -1.34 -2.47
CA LEU A 23 -4.12 -1.75 -1.29
C LEU A 23 -2.62 -1.49 -1.45
N ASN A 24 -2.09 -1.70 -2.66
CA ASN A 24 -0.72 -1.39 -3.04
C ASN A 24 -0.58 -0.03 -3.76
N GLY A 25 -1.65 0.76 -3.77
CA GLY A 25 -1.83 1.93 -4.64
C GLY A 25 -1.04 3.16 -4.22
N VAL A 26 -0.31 3.05 -3.11
CA VAL A 26 0.72 4.01 -2.74
C VAL A 26 1.70 4.16 -3.91
N ALA A 27 2.09 3.06 -4.59
CA ALA A 27 3.00 3.11 -5.74
C ALA A 27 2.50 4.01 -6.90
N LEU A 28 1.19 3.98 -7.19
CA LEU A 28 0.61 4.75 -8.31
C LEU A 28 0.54 6.28 -8.06
N ARG A 29 0.72 6.74 -6.81
CA ARG A 29 0.75 8.17 -6.46
C ARG A 29 2.14 8.69 -6.08
N VAL A 30 3.11 7.80 -5.86
CA VAL A 30 4.46 8.18 -5.45
C VAL A 30 5.26 8.81 -6.58
N GLY A 31 4.99 8.41 -7.83
CA GLY A 31 5.66 8.98 -9.01
C GLY A 31 5.42 10.49 -9.22
N ASP A 32 4.26 11.01 -8.80
CA ASP A 32 3.89 12.44 -8.93
C ASP A 32 4.20 13.27 -7.67
N ALA A 33 4.64 12.64 -6.59
CA ALA A 33 4.73 13.29 -5.30
C ALA A 33 6.13 13.88 -5.06
N THR A 34 6.27 15.18 -5.35
CA THR A 34 7.32 16.04 -4.78
C THR A 34 7.31 16.09 -3.25
N LEU A 35 6.30 15.46 -2.61
CA LEU A 35 6.07 15.39 -1.17
C LEU A 35 7.04 14.49 -0.41
N PHE A 36 7.67 13.51 -1.09
CA PHE A 36 8.55 12.54 -0.42
C PHE A 36 10.02 12.91 -0.55
N SER A 37 10.80 12.66 0.50
CA SER A 37 12.25 12.72 0.48
C SER A 37 12.83 11.66 -0.46
N THR A 38 14.11 11.77 -0.80
CA THR A 38 14.83 10.74 -1.57
C THR A 38 14.76 9.38 -0.87
N GLU A 39 14.95 9.36 0.45
CA GLU A 39 14.95 8.11 1.23
C GLU A 39 13.56 7.47 1.24
N GLU A 40 12.51 8.27 1.40
CA GLU A 40 11.13 7.81 1.37
C GLU A 40 10.77 7.22 0.00
N ARG A 41 11.19 7.87 -1.10
CA ARG A 41 10.97 7.34 -2.46
C ARG A 41 11.68 6.01 -2.66
N LEU A 42 12.91 5.86 -2.17
CA LEU A 42 13.66 4.60 -2.26
C LEU A 42 13.01 3.48 -1.44
N ALA A 43 12.49 3.79 -0.25
CA ALA A 43 11.74 2.85 0.56
C ALA A 43 10.46 2.39 -0.16
N LEU A 44 9.78 3.31 -0.86
CA LEU A 44 8.58 3.03 -1.65
C LEU A 44 8.90 2.18 -2.89
N GLU A 45 9.97 2.51 -3.63
CA GLU A 45 10.46 1.69 -4.75
C GLU A 45 10.79 0.26 -4.30
N LEU A 46 11.44 0.09 -3.14
CA LEU A 46 11.74 -1.23 -2.59
C LEU A 46 10.47 -1.98 -2.17
N GLY A 47 9.49 -1.28 -1.58
CA GLY A 47 8.19 -1.86 -1.25
C GLY A 47 7.42 -2.34 -2.50
N GLU A 48 7.47 -1.58 -3.58
CA GLU A 48 6.89 -1.95 -4.87
C GLU A 48 7.60 -3.18 -5.46
N LEU A 49 8.93 -3.20 -5.46
CA LEU A 49 9.73 -4.34 -5.89
C LEU A 49 9.33 -5.62 -5.18
N VAL A 50 9.21 -5.59 -3.85
CA VAL A 50 8.85 -6.76 -3.03
C VAL A 50 7.43 -7.24 -3.33
N THR A 51 6.53 -6.31 -3.68
CA THR A 51 5.13 -6.61 -3.94
C THR A 51 4.90 -7.17 -5.34
N GLN A 52 5.51 -6.55 -6.36
CA GLN A 52 5.33 -6.92 -7.77
C GLN A 52 6.27 -8.04 -8.21
N ILE A 53 7.42 -8.18 -7.56
CA ILE A 53 8.49 -9.14 -7.90
C ILE A 53 8.79 -9.05 -9.42
N PRO A 54 9.32 -7.92 -9.91
CA PRO A 54 9.61 -7.73 -11.33
C PRO A 54 10.73 -8.67 -11.81
N ASP A 55 11.15 -8.61 -13.07
CA ASP A 55 12.22 -9.46 -13.60
C ASP A 55 13.55 -9.31 -12.83
N SER A 56 14.47 -10.26 -13.04
CA SER A 56 15.71 -10.32 -12.25
C SER A 56 16.60 -9.09 -12.41
N GLU A 57 16.64 -8.47 -13.59
CA GLU A 57 17.52 -7.33 -13.84
C GLU A 57 16.95 -6.07 -13.18
N ALA A 58 15.65 -5.83 -13.33
CA ALA A 58 14.96 -4.77 -12.61
C ALA A 58 15.14 -4.91 -11.09
N ARG A 59 14.98 -6.12 -10.54
CA ARG A 59 15.17 -6.35 -9.10
C ARG A 59 16.58 -6.05 -8.64
N LYS A 60 17.60 -6.51 -9.37
CA LYS A 60 19.00 -6.25 -9.02
C LYS A 60 19.31 -4.75 -9.06
N ALA A 61 18.85 -4.05 -10.09
CA ALA A 61 19.08 -2.62 -10.26
C ALA A 61 18.49 -1.80 -9.11
N THR A 62 17.23 -2.04 -8.74
CA THR A 62 16.59 -1.35 -7.61
C THR A 62 17.26 -1.71 -6.29
N LEU A 63 17.58 -2.98 -6.03
CA LEU A 63 18.27 -3.37 -4.79
C LEU A 63 19.66 -2.75 -4.68
N ALA A 64 20.41 -2.67 -5.78
CA ALA A 64 21.71 -1.99 -5.79
C ALA A 64 21.55 -0.50 -5.49
N LYS A 65 20.65 0.19 -6.21
CA LYS A 65 20.35 1.61 -5.99
C LYS A 65 19.99 1.93 -4.55
N VAL A 66 19.10 1.14 -3.94
CA VAL A 66 18.66 1.36 -2.55
C VAL A 66 19.79 1.09 -1.55
N ARG A 67 20.62 0.07 -1.80
CA ARG A 67 21.80 -0.21 -0.97
C ARG A 67 22.83 0.90 -1.05
N ASP A 68 23.09 1.42 -2.24
CA ASP A 68 24.10 2.46 -2.45
C ASP A 68 23.72 3.75 -1.72
N GLU A 69 22.44 4.12 -1.70
CA GLU A 69 21.98 5.36 -1.05
C GLU A 69 21.71 5.18 0.46
N LEU A 70 21.03 4.10 0.87
CA LEU A 70 20.54 3.93 2.25
C LEU A 70 21.43 3.00 3.10
N GLY A 71 22.33 2.26 2.46
CA GLY A 71 23.15 1.24 3.10
C GLY A 71 22.43 -0.09 3.36
N ASP A 72 23.23 -1.10 3.70
CA ASP A 72 22.77 -2.46 3.95
C ASP A 72 21.80 -2.61 5.13
N PRO A 73 21.99 -1.95 6.28
CA PRO A 73 21.07 -2.09 7.41
C PRO A 73 19.65 -1.62 7.08
N ALA A 74 19.53 -0.44 6.45
CA ALA A 74 18.24 0.13 6.07
C ALA A 74 17.58 -0.71 4.97
N THR A 75 18.33 -1.10 3.94
CA THR A 75 17.81 -1.96 2.85
C THR A 75 17.26 -3.28 3.40
N SER A 76 17.98 -3.90 4.33
CA SER A 76 17.56 -5.17 4.95
C SER A 76 16.30 -5.00 5.78
N ALA A 77 16.24 -3.95 6.60
CA ALA A 77 15.07 -3.65 7.43
C ALA A 77 13.82 -3.37 6.58
N LEU A 78 13.96 -2.55 5.52
CA LEU A 78 12.87 -2.22 4.61
C LEU A 78 12.38 -3.44 3.83
N THR A 79 13.29 -4.28 3.34
CA THR A 79 12.94 -5.53 2.64
C THR A 79 12.16 -6.46 3.58
N TRP A 80 12.65 -6.64 4.81
CA TRP A 80 11.97 -7.46 5.81
C TRP A 80 10.57 -6.91 6.15
N ALA A 81 10.43 -5.60 6.37
CA ALA A 81 9.14 -4.98 6.64
C ALA A 81 8.15 -5.18 5.47
N ALA A 82 8.60 -4.94 4.24
CA ALA A 82 7.78 -5.11 3.04
C ALA A 82 7.30 -6.56 2.85
N ILE A 83 8.16 -7.55 3.13
CA ILE A 83 7.80 -8.98 3.12
C ILE A 83 6.75 -9.27 4.18
N ASN A 84 6.94 -8.78 5.41
CA ASN A 84 6.01 -9.03 6.51
C ASN A 84 4.63 -8.45 6.20
N ILE A 85 4.55 -7.19 5.76
CA ILE A 85 3.28 -6.57 5.34
C ILE A 85 2.59 -7.44 4.28
N ASN A 86 3.35 -7.87 3.26
CA ASN A 86 2.83 -8.71 2.20
C ASN A 86 2.33 -10.08 2.68
N ALA A 87 3.00 -10.68 3.67
CA ALA A 87 2.60 -11.95 4.28
C ALA A 87 1.32 -11.79 5.12
N PHE A 88 1.28 -10.79 6.02
CA PHE A 88 0.10 -10.50 6.84
C PHE A 88 -1.12 -10.15 5.99
N ASN A 89 -0.94 -9.38 4.91
CA ASN A 89 -2.01 -9.07 3.97
C ASN A 89 -2.59 -10.34 3.34
N ARG A 90 -1.75 -11.31 2.95
CA ARG A 90 -2.19 -12.61 2.41
C ARG A 90 -2.97 -13.43 3.45
N VAL A 91 -2.49 -13.47 4.69
CA VAL A 91 -3.19 -14.15 5.79
C VAL A 91 -4.55 -13.51 6.06
N SER A 92 -4.63 -12.17 6.11
CA SER A 92 -5.87 -11.44 6.33
C SER A 92 -6.93 -11.75 5.27
N ILE A 93 -6.54 -11.73 3.99
CA ILE A 93 -7.42 -12.09 2.87
C ILE A 93 -7.90 -13.55 2.99
N LEU A 94 -6.98 -14.50 3.18
CA LEU A 94 -7.31 -15.93 3.23
C LEU A 94 -8.10 -16.34 4.48
N SER A 95 -8.01 -15.57 5.55
CA SER A 95 -8.79 -15.77 6.78
C SER A 95 -10.18 -15.14 6.73
N HIS A 96 -10.53 -14.46 5.64
CA HIS A 96 -11.79 -13.71 5.51
C HIS A 96 -12.04 -12.72 6.66
N HIS A 97 -10.96 -12.08 7.16
CA HIS A 97 -11.12 -11.11 8.24
C HIS A 97 -12.00 -9.93 7.78
N PRO A 98 -13.09 -9.61 8.49
CA PRO A 98 -14.02 -8.58 8.04
C PRO A 98 -13.39 -7.19 8.20
N VAL A 99 -13.43 -6.38 7.13
CA VAL A 99 -12.97 -4.99 7.19
C VAL A 99 -14.07 -4.12 7.81
N THR A 100 -13.78 -3.48 8.92
CA THR A 100 -14.65 -2.45 9.50
C THR A 100 -14.67 -1.25 8.55
N LYS A 101 -15.86 -0.87 8.06
CA LYS A 101 -16.01 0.38 7.30
C LYS A 101 -15.65 1.55 8.22
N HIS A 102 -14.51 2.19 7.97
CA HIS A 102 -14.22 3.47 8.59
C HIS A 102 -15.04 4.53 7.85
N ALA A 103 -16.02 5.13 8.52
CA ALA A 103 -16.67 6.32 7.99
C ALA A 103 -15.61 7.42 8.00
N TYR A 104 -15.18 7.87 6.82
CA TYR A 104 -14.41 9.11 6.74
C TYR A 104 -15.28 10.20 7.38
N PRO A 105 -14.79 10.93 8.39
CA PRO A 105 -15.50 12.09 8.92
C PRO A 105 -15.82 13.00 7.73
N ALA A 106 -17.08 13.38 7.59
CA ALA A 106 -17.51 14.32 6.58
C ALA A 106 -17.00 15.72 6.95
N GLU A 107 -15.70 15.97 6.79
CA GLU A 107 -15.09 17.28 7.00
C GLU A 107 -14.15 17.62 5.83
N SER A 108 -14.74 17.81 4.65
CA SER A 108 -14.18 18.71 3.63
C SER A 108 -15.23 19.24 2.64
N ALA A 109 -16.52 19.18 2.97
CA ALA A 109 -17.52 19.95 2.26
C ALA A 109 -17.44 21.41 2.73
N ALA A 110 -16.79 22.24 1.90
CA ALA A 110 -16.83 23.71 1.91
C ALA A 110 -16.24 24.45 3.13
N LYS A 111 -14.93 24.76 3.05
CA LYS A 111 -14.48 26.09 3.48
C LYS A 111 -14.84 27.08 2.38
N THR A 112 -15.95 27.80 2.56
CA THR A 112 -16.34 28.94 1.72
C THR A 112 -15.35 30.10 1.95
N PRO A 113 -14.80 30.75 0.91
CA PRO A 113 -14.01 31.96 1.10
C PRO A 113 -14.93 33.09 1.59
N GLN A 114 -14.65 33.60 2.79
CA GLN A 114 -15.29 34.80 3.31
C GLN A 114 -14.64 36.01 2.61
N LYS A 115 -15.46 36.80 1.93
CA LYS A 115 -15.11 38.06 1.27
C LYS A 115 -14.55 39.09 2.25
#